data_AF-A0A3N4N6V9-F1
#
_entry.id   AF-A0A3N4N6V9-F1
#
_cell.length_a   1.000
_cell.length_b   1.000
_cell.length_c   1.000
_cell.angle_alpha   90.00
_cell.angle_beta   90.00
_cell.angle_gamma   90.00
#
_symmetry.space_group_name_H-M   'P 1'
#
loop_
_entity.id
_entity.type
_entity.pdbx_description
1 polymer ?
#
loop_
_entity_poly.entity_id
_entity_poly.type
_entity_poly.pdbx_seq_one_letter_code
_entity_poly.pdbx_strand_id
1 'polypeptide(L)'
;MVAGLRQEYPLKLLLTIAGLPRSTFCYQLAAQSAEDKYAGLKQHILTVCRQHKGRYGYRRITAAIRHTGTLVNHKKISRLMNMMGLRAVIRQRKYRPFKGGAVELRPIS
;
A
#
# COMPACT_ATOMS: atom_id res chain seq x y z
N MET A 1 -19.49 -6.83 12.27
CA MET A 1 -20.37 -7.04 13.44
C MET A 1 -21.13 -8.38 13.39
N VAL A 2 -20.48 -9.49 13.02
CA VAL A 2 -21.10 -10.84 13.04
C VAL A 2 -20.23 -11.87 13.79
N ALA A 3 -18.95 -11.57 14.03
CA ALA A 3 -18.02 -12.49 14.69
C ALA A 3 -18.31 -12.70 16.20
N GLY A 4 -18.98 -11.74 16.87
CA GLY A 4 -19.22 -11.79 18.32
C GLY A 4 -20.37 -12.69 18.76
N LEU A 5 -21.37 -12.94 17.92
CA LEU A 5 -22.61 -13.66 18.28
C LEU A 5 -22.58 -15.16 17.93
N ARG A 6 -21.43 -15.67 17.50
CA ARG A 6 -21.25 -17.05 17.02
C ARG A 6 -21.37 -18.10 18.13
N GLN A 7 -21.29 -17.67 19.39
CA GLN A 7 -21.39 -18.53 20.58
C GLN A 7 -22.85 -18.81 20.99
N GLU A 8 -23.79 -17.92 20.64
CA GLU A 8 -25.16 -18.00 21.14
C GLU A 8 -26.18 -18.41 20.08
N TYR A 9 -25.85 -18.31 18.78
CA TYR A 9 -26.81 -18.61 17.71
C TYR A 9 -26.21 -19.43 16.56
N PRO A 10 -26.98 -20.40 16.00
CA PRO A 10 -26.53 -21.19 14.88
C PRO A 10 -26.29 -20.31 13.65
N LEU A 11 -25.12 -20.49 13.02
CA LEU A 11 -24.64 -19.72 11.86
C LEU A 11 -25.69 -19.58 10.74
N LYS A 12 -26.53 -20.61 10.56
CA LYS A 12 -27.60 -20.64 9.55
C LYS A 12 -28.62 -19.52 9.78
N LEU A 13 -28.99 -19.27 11.04
CA LEU A 13 -30.00 -18.26 11.42
C LEU A 13 -29.45 -16.84 11.27
N LEU A 14 -28.19 -16.63 11.64
CA LEU A 14 -27.47 -15.37 11.43
C LEU A 14 -27.34 -15.02 9.94
N LEU A 15 -27.05 -16.00 9.08
CA LEU A 15 -26.95 -15.80 7.64
C LEU A 15 -28.30 -15.45 7.01
N THR A 16 -29.39 -16.08 7.47
CA THR A 16 -30.75 -15.78 7.02
C THR A 16 -31.17 -14.37 7.41
N ILE A 17 -30.94 -13.93 8.66
CA ILE A 17 -31.26 -12.57 9.12
C ILE A 17 -30.44 -11.53 8.36
N ALA A 18 -29.16 -11.82 8.08
CA ALA A 18 -28.30 -10.91 7.32
C ALA A 18 -28.55 -10.93 5.80
N GLY A 19 -29.45 -11.79 5.30
CA GLY A 19 -29.73 -11.93 3.86
C GLY A 19 -28.55 -12.41 3.02
N LEU A 20 -27.56 -13.08 3.64
CA LEU A 20 -26.29 -13.45 3.00
C LEU A 20 -26.26 -14.95 2.68
N PRO A 21 -25.95 -15.35 1.43
CA PRO A 21 -25.73 -16.74 1.10
C PRO A 21 -24.54 -17.33 1.86
N ARG A 22 -24.66 -18.60 2.28
CA ARG A 22 -23.58 -19.32 2.98
C ARG A 22 -22.29 -19.34 2.17
N SER A 23 -22.38 -19.46 0.84
CA SER A 23 -21.23 -19.40 -0.07
C SER A 23 -20.51 -18.06 -0.03
N THR A 24 -21.27 -16.95 -0.04
CA THR A 24 -20.74 -15.59 0.07
C THR A 24 -20.08 -15.36 1.42
N PHE A 25 -20.68 -15.85 2.50
CA PHE A 25 -20.09 -15.76 3.84
C PHE A 25 -18.80 -16.59 3.96
N CYS A 26 -18.80 -17.85 3.51
CA CYS A 26 -17.59 -18.66 3.51
C CYS A 26 -16.48 -18.05 2.64
N TYR A 27 -16.83 -17.44 1.50
CA TYR A 27 -15.87 -16.72 0.66
C TYR A 27 -15.29 -15.50 1.37
N GLN A 28 -16.13 -14.71 2.04
CA GLN A 28 -15.68 -13.57 2.85
C GLN A 28 -14.82 -14.00 4.03
N LEU A 29 -15.16 -15.13 4.65
CA LEU A 29 -14.39 -15.70 5.76
C LEU A 29 -13.05 -16.24 5.28
N ALA A 30 -13.01 -16.93 4.13
CA ALA A 30 -11.77 -17.40 3.50
C ALA A 30 -10.91 -16.25 2.99
N ALA A 31 -11.52 -15.16 2.50
CA ALA A 31 -10.81 -13.94 2.10
C ALA A 31 -10.25 -13.17 3.30
N GLN A 32 -10.91 -13.24 4.47
CA GLN A 32 -10.42 -12.69 5.73
C GLN A 32 -9.33 -13.59 6.35
N SER A 33 -9.54 -14.91 6.39
CA SER A 33 -8.61 -15.90 6.94
C SER A 33 -7.42 -16.21 6.03
N ALA A 34 -7.43 -15.76 4.78
CA ALA A 34 -6.22 -15.53 3.99
C ALA A 34 -5.45 -14.34 4.55
N GLU A 35 -5.28 -14.35 5.88
CA GLU A 35 -4.64 -13.37 6.71
C GLU A 35 -3.27 -13.10 6.10
N ASP A 36 -3.19 -11.92 5.50
CA ASP A 36 -2.05 -11.29 4.88
C ASP A 36 -0.76 -12.14 4.78
N LYS A 37 -0.63 -12.92 3.70
CA LYS A 37 0.69 -13.45 3.23
C LYS A 37 1.77 -12.35 3.20
N TYR A 38 1.33 -11.09 3.14
CA TYR A 38 2.15 -9.90 3.12
C TYR A 38 2.11 -9.07 4.42
N ALA A 39 1.65 -9.62 5.55
CA ALA A 39 1.53 -8.90 6.82
C ALA A 39 2.88 -8.33 7.26
N GLY A 40 3.92 -9.17 7.24
CA GLY A 40 5.29 -8.76 7.53
C GLY A 40 5.79 -7.66 6.57
N LEU A 41 5.46 -7.78 5.28
CA LEU A 41 5.82 -6.77 4.28
C LEU A 41 5.08 -5.44 4.49
N LYS A 42 3.79 -5.48 4.85
CA LYS A 42 2.98 -4.30 5.19
C LYS A 42 3.54 -3.58 6.41
N GLN A 43 3.91 -4.33 7.46
CA GLN A 43 4.56 -3.78 8.64
C GLN A 43 5.90 -3.13 8.30
N HIS A 44 6.72 -3.79 7.47
CA HIS A 44 7.99 -3.23 7.03
C HIS A 44 7.82 -1.92 6.23
N ILE A 45 6.84 -1.87 5.30
CA ILE A 45 6.49 -0.67 4.55
C ILE A 45 6.08 0.47 5.50
N LEU A 46 5.28 0.17 6.53
CA LEU A 46 4.88 1.15 7.55
C LEU A 46 6.07 1.69 8.33
N THR A 47 6.99 0.81 8.76
CA THR A 47 8.19 1.21 9.50
C THR A 47 9.05 2.17 8.68
N VAL A 48 9.34 1.82 7.43
CA VAL A 48 10.11 2.68 6.51
C VAL A 48 9.38 4.00 6.25
N CYS A 49 8.06 3.95 6.07
CA CYS A 49 7.26 5.16 5.88
C CYS A 49 7.33 6.10 7.08
N ARG A 50 7.21 5.56 8.31
CA ARG A 50 7.33 6.31 9.57
C ARG A 50 8.72 6.88 9.78
N GLN A 51 9.77 6.08 9.55
CA GLN A 51 11.17 6.49 9.64
C GLN A 51 11.46 7.71 8.74
N HIS A 52 10.88 7.73 7.54
CA HIS A 52 11.05 8.83 6.59
C HIS A 52 9.93 9.88 6.63
N LYS A 53 9.14 9.93 7.71
CA LYS A 53 8.06 10.92 7.94
C LYS A 53 7.06 11.02 6.76
N GLY A 54 6.77 9.90 6.10
CA GLY A 54 5.84 9.84 4.97
C GLY A 54 6.33 10.51 3.68
N ARG A 55 7.61 10.93 3.58
CA ARG A 55 8.15 11.57 2.37
C ARG A 55 8.46 10.60 1.24
N TYR A 56 8.58 9.32 1.56
CA TYR A 56 8.99 8.30 0.60
C TYR A 56 7.76 7.70 -0.10
N GLY A 57 7.77 7.76 -1.43
CA GLY A 57 6.84 7.00 -2.26
C GLY A 57 7.29 5.57 -2.48
N TYR A 58 6.44 4.79 -3.15
CA TYR A 58 6.67 3.35 -3.38
C TYR A 58 8.04 3.05 -4.03
N ARG A 59 8.54 3.93 -4.91
CA ARG A 59 9.88 3.78 -5.51
C ARG A 59 11.00 3.82 -4.47
N ARG A 60 10.99 4.81 -3.57
CA ARG A 60 12.00 4.95 -2.51
C ARG A 60 11.84 3.88 -1.43
N ILE A 61 10.60 3.52 -1.10
CA ILE A 61 10.31 2.42 -0.17
C ILE A 61 10.83 1.09 -0.74
N THR A 62 10.66 0.84 -2.05
CA THR A 62 11.21 -0.35 -2.70
C THR A 62 12.74 -0.39 -2.60
N ALA A 63 13.42 0.73 -2.79
CA ALA A 63 14.86 0.81 -2.65
C ALA A 63 15.31 0.55 -1.20
N ALA A 64 14.63 1.14 -0.21
CA ALA A 64 14.92 0.93 1.20
C ALA A 64 14.75 -0.55 1.61
N ILE A 65 13.67 -1.20 1.17
CA ILE A 65 13.39 -2.62 1.44
C ILE A 65 14.41 -3.55 0.77
N ARG A 66 14.84 -3.20 -0.45
CA ARG A 66 15.90 -3.95 -1.16
C ARG A 66 17.24 -3.84 -0.44
N HIS A 67 17.56 -2.67 0.13
CA HIS A 67 18.77 -2.47 0.92
C HIS A 67 18.76 -3.33 2.20
N THR A 68 17.59 -3.69 2.71
CA THR A 68 17.43 -4.62 3.84
C THR A 68 17.48 -6.10 3.43
N GLY A 69 17.85 -6.40 2.18
CA GLY A 69 17.99 -7.77 1.67
C GLY A 69 16.69 -8.40 1.16
N THR A 70 15.55 -7.70 1.21
CA THR A 70 14.28 -8.26 0.72
C THR A 70 14.03 -7.86 -0.73
N LEU A 71 14.11 -8.83 -1.64
CA LEU A 71 13.81 -8.62 -3.05
C LEU A 71 12.30 -8.61 -3.31
N VAL A 72 11.73 -7.40 -3.35
CA VAL A 72 10.30 -7.19 -3.66
C VAL A 72 10.14 -6.41 -4.97
N ASN A 73 9.12 -6.79 -5.74
CA ASN A 73 8.71 -6.04 -6.93
C ASN A 73 8.04 -4.71 -6.53
N HIS A 74 8.48 -3.61 -7.14
CA HIS A 74 7.91 -2.27 -6.91
C HIS A 74 6.40 -2.19 -7.17
N LYS A 75 5.86 -2.97 -8.12
CA LYS A 75 4.40 -3.05 -8.38
C LYS A 75 3.64 -3.58 -7.17
N LYS A 76 4.22 -4.56 -6.47
CA LYS A 76 3.63 -5.17 -5.27
C LYS A 76 3.60 -4.17 -4.13
N ILE A 77 4.69 -3.43 -3.91
CA ILE A 77 4.75 -2.35 -2.91
C ILE A 77 3.73 -1.26 -3.24
N SER A 78 3.61 -0.85 -4.50
CA SER A 78 2.60 0.14 -4.91
C SER A 78 1.17 -0.32 -4.62
N ARG A 79 0.84 -1.60 -4.89
CA ARG A 79 -0.49 -2.16 -4.60
C ARG A 79 -0.76 -2.22 -3.10
N LEU A 80 0.23 -2.64 -2.30
CA LEU A 80 0.12 -2.71 -0.84
C LEU A 80 -0.04 -1.32 -0.22
N MET A 81 0.74 -0.33 -0.66
CA MET A 81 0.58 1.05 -0.21
C MET A 81 -0.81 1.61 -0.53
N ASN A 82 -1.33 1.35 -1.74
CA ASN A 82 -2.69 1.77 -2.11
C ASN A 82 -3.77 1.10 -1.24
N MET A 83 -3.66 -0.20 -0.98
CA MET A 83 -4.59 -0.91 -0.09
C MET A 83 -4.57 -0.37 1.34
N MET A 84 -3.40 0.11 1.81
CA MET A 84 -3.23 0.69 3.14
C MET A 84 -3.51 2.20 3.19
N GLY A 85 -3.88 2.83 2.07
CA GLY A 85 -4.06 4.28 2.00
C GLY A 85 -2.77 5.10 2.19
N LEU A 86 -1.60 4.47 2.09
CA LEU A 86 -0.31 5.13 2.28
C LEU A 86 0.06 5.94 1.04
N ARG A 87 0.12 7.26 1.18
CA ARG A 87 0.59 8.19 0.14
C ARG A 87 1.81 8.95 0.62
N ALA A 88 2.75 9.16 -0.29
CA ALA A 88 3.90 9.99 -0.01
C ALA A 88 3.51 11.46 0.00
N VAL A 89 3.86 12.15 1.08
CA VAL A 89 3.73 13.60 1.19
C VAL A 89 4.88 14.22 0.41
N ILE A 90 4.67 14.42 -0.90
CA ILE A 90 5.63 15.05 -1.80
C ILE A 90 5.09 16.44 -2.16
N ARG A 91 5.88 17.48 -1.88
CA ARG A 91 5.60 18.83 -2.35
C ARG A 91 5.75 18.85 -3.88
N GLN A 92 4.69 19.21 -4.58
CA GLN A 92 4.74 19.41 -6.03
C GLN A 92 5.74 20.53 -6.34
N ARG A 93 6.72 20.25 -7.21
CA ARG A 93 7.67 21.27 -7.67
C ARG A 93 6.94 22.19 -8.64
N LYS A 94 6.80 23.47 -8.29
CA LYS A 94 6.31 24.48 -9.22
C LYS A 94 7.33 24.64 -10.36
N TYR A 95 6.87 24.55 -11.60
CA TYR A 95 7.69 24.79 -12.78
C TYR A 95 8.33 26.17 -12.68
N ARG A 96 9.64 26.24 -12.95
CA ARG A 96 10.39 27.48 -13.08
C ARG A 96 10.91 27.53 -14.52
N PRO A 97 10.44 28.47 -15.36
CA PRO A 97 10.96 28.61 -16.70
C PRO A 97 12.47 28.90 -16.63
N PHE A 98 13.21 28.29 -17.56
CA PHE A 98 14.64 28.54 -17.71
C PHE A 98 14.83 30.01 -18.11
N LYS A 99 15.39 30.80 -17.19
CA LYS A 99 15.87 32.14 -17.51
C LYS A 99 17.24 31.95 -18.15
N GLY A 100 17.27 31.79 -19.46
CA GLY A 100 18.51 31.59 -20.21
C GLY A 100 19.50 32.72 -19.92
N GLY A 101 20.65 32.37 -19.36
CA GLY A 101 21.85 33.14 -19.63
C GLY A 101 22.20 32.91 -21.08
N ALA A 102 22.45 33.98 -21.83
CA ALA A 102 22.92 33.90 -23.21
C ALA A 102 24.10 32.92 -23.25
N VAL A 103 23.90 31.76 -23.86
CA VAL A 103 24.99 30.84 -24.17
C VAL A 103 25.70 31.50 -25.35
N GLU A 104 26.78 32.23 -25.08
CA GLU A 104 27.74 32.61 -26.12
C GLU A 104 28.32 31.31 -26.69
N LEU A 105 27.77 30.87 -27.81
CA LEU A 105 28.33 29.78 -28.60
C LEU A 105 29.64 30.29 -29.19
N ARG A 106 30.75 29.97 -28.53
CA ARG A 106 32.08 30.23 -29.10
C ARG A 106 32.26 29.35 -30.33
N PRO A 107 32.63 29.91 -31.49
CA PRO A 107 32.88 29.12 -32.68
C PRO A 107 34.09 28.20 -32.43
N ILE A 108 33.96 26.97 -32.89
CA ILE A 108 35.02 25.97 -32.85
C ILE A 108 36.04 26.38 -33.92
N SER A 109 37.21 26.83 -33.47
CA SER A 109 38.40 27.11 -34.29
C SER A 109 39.09 25.84 -34.74
#